data_AF-A0A1Q7I816-F1
#
_entry.id   AF-A0A1Q7I816-F1
#
_cell.length_a   1.000
_cell.length_b   1.000
_cell.length_c   1.000
_cell.angle_alpha   90.00
_cell.angle_beta   90.00
_cell.angle_gamma   90.00
#
_symmetry.space_group_name_H-M   'P 1'
#
loop_
_entity.id
_entity.type
_entity.pdbx_description
1 polymer ?
#
loop_
_entity_poly.entity_id
_entity_poly.type
_entity_poly.pdbx_seq_one_letter_code
_entity_poly.pdbx_strand_id
1 'polypeptide(L)'
;MRLAHSTCLILAAAVVLPAQATPTPLPNRVTILYDAFGGRAGLTRDWGFAALVEYNGKRILFDTGNNADVFAKNVRALGVDLRTVDFVVISHRHGDHTAGLNYLLTVNPGVKIYAPKEGFGVFGAALPGTFYRPDSTLPSRMRYFDGRPPAAGHSCGHVHRTLVGGQILGAHHSAPVAPAPAWLYIRG
;
A
#
# COMPACT_ATOMS: atom_id res chain seq x y z
N MET A 1 -63.10 50.50 -23.25
CA MET A 1 -62.14 49.37 -23.31
C MET A 1 -61.85 48.89 -21.89
N ARG A 2 -62.28 47.69 -21.51
CA ARG A 2 -62.00 47.10 -20.19
C ARG A 2 -60.90 46.05 -20.34
N LEU A 3 -59.73 46.29 -19.74
CA LEU A 3 -58.60 45.37 -19.72
C LEU A 3 -58.81 44.31 -18.63
N ALA A 4 -59.08 43.07 -19.03
CA ALA A 4 -59.13 41.92 -18.15
C ALA A 4 -57.69 41.49 -17.82
N HIS A 5 -57.33 41.50 -16.53
CA HIS A 5 -56.03 41.05 -16.05
C HIS A 5 -56.11 39.55 -15.76
N SER A 6 -55.61 38.72 -16.69
CA SER A 6 -55.46 37.28 -16.49
C SER A 6 -54.39 37.01 -15.44
N THR A 7 -54.82 36.61 -14.24
CA THR A 7 -53.94 36.17 -13.17
C THR A 7 -53.49 34.73 -13.47
N CYS A 8 -52.22 34.56 -13.84
CA CYS A 8 -51.60 33.26 -14.05
C CYS A 8 -51.21 32.66 -12.70
N LEU A 9 -51.98 31.67 -12.21
CA LEU A 9 -51.63 30.89 -11.03
C LEU A 9 -50.47 29.95 -11.39
N ILE A 10 -49.27 30.21 -10.89
CA ILE A 10 -48.15 29.28 -10.98
C ILE A 10 -48.27 28.30 -9.81
N LEU A 11 -48.70 27.07 -10.06
CA LEU A 11 -48.59 25.97 -9.09
C LEU A 11 -47.12 25.53 -9.00
N ALA A 12 -46.46 25.86 -7.90
CA ALA A 12 -45.16 25.29 -7.56
C ALA A 12 -45.36 23.88 -7.00
N ALA A 13 -45.10 22.85 -7.80
CA ALA A 13 -45.02 21.47 -7.31
C ALA A 13 -43.71 21.29 -6.54
N ALA A 14 -43.78 21.12 -5.22
CA ALA A 14 -42.63 20.82 -4.39
C ALA A 14 -42.14 19.39 -4.69
N VAL A 15 -41.02 19.27 -5.39
CA VAL A 15 -40.33 17.99 -5.60
C VAL A 15 -39.66 17.58 -4.30
N VAL A 16 -40.25 16.61 -3.59
CA VAL A 16 -39.64 16.02 -2.39
C VAL A 16 -38.58 15.02 -2.86
N LEU A 17 -37.31 15.42 -2.77
CA LEU A 17 -36.19 14.50 -2.99
C LEU A 17 -36.05 13.57 -1.77
N PRO A 18 -35.89 12.25 -1.98
CA PRO A 18 -35.65 11.33 -0.87
C PRO A 18 -34.29 11.66 -0.22
N ALA A 19 -34.30 11.83 1.09
CA ALA A 19 -33.08 12.00 1.87
C ALA A 19 -32.20 10.74 1.71
N GLN A 20 -31.02 10.90 1.13
CA GLN A 20 -30.04 9.82 1.07
C GLN A 20 -29.53 9.56 2.49
N ALA A 21 -29.77 8.34 3.00
CA ALA A 21 -29.22 7.93 4.28
C ALA A 21 -27.69 7.90 4.17
N THR A 22 -27.02 8.67 5.01
CA THR A 22 -25.57 8.59 5.15
C THR A 22 -25.21 7.25 5.79
N PRO A 23 -24.33 6.43 5.17
CA PRO A 23 -23.88 5.19 5.78
C PRO A 23 -23.29 5.50 7.16
N THR A 24 -23.74 4.78 8.18
CA THR A 24 -23.17 4.92 9.53
C THR A 24 -21.68 4.61 9.47
N PRO A 25 -20.79 5.48 9.97
CA PRO A 25 -19.36 5.22 9.97
C PRO A 25 -19.07 3.90 10.70
N LEU A 26 -18.21 3.06 10.12
CA LEU A 26 -17.74 1.86 10.80
C LEU A 26 -17.13 2.26 12.16
N PRO A 27 -17.42 1.51 13.25
CA PRO A 27 -16.85 1.81 14.55
C PRO A 27 -15.33 1.70 14.48
N ASN A 28 -14.64 2.59 15.20
CA ASN A 28 -13.19 2.51 15.30
C ASN A 28 -12.79 1.18 15.95
N ARG A 29 -11.99 0.37 15.24
CA ARG A 29 -11.65 -1.00 15.62
C ARG A 29 -10.31 -1.40 15.04
N VAL A 30 -9.55 -2.18 15.80
CA VAL A 30 -8.38 -2.90 15.28
C VAL A 30 -8.66 -4.39 15.39
N THR A 31 -8.51 -5.10 14.27
CA THR A 31 -8.66 -6.56 14.19
C THR A 31 -7.32 -7.16 13.81
N ILE A 32 -6.74 -7.97 14.69
CA ILE A 32 -5.50 -8.72 14.38
C ILE A 32 -5.84 -9.85 13.42
N LEU A 33 -5.18 -9.84 12.26
CA LEU A 33 -5.35 -10.83 11.20
C LEU A 33 -4.24 -11.90 11.25
N TYR A 34 -3.08 -11.56 11.80
CA TYR A 34 -1.89 -12.40 11.78
C TYR A 34 -0.99 -12.03 12.95
N ASP A 35 -0.66 -13.00 13.80
CA ASP A 35 0.34 -12.89 14.86
C ASP A 35 0.88 -14.26 15.28
N ALA A 36 1.90 -14.25 16.14
CA ALA A 36 2.53 -15.46 16.68
C ALA A 36 1.86 -15.96 17.99
N PHE A 37 1.03 -15.14 18.64
CA PHE A 37 0.63 -15.36 20.04
C PHE A 37 -0.88 -15.55 20.24
N GLY A 38 -1.73 -15.11 19.31
CA GLY A 38 -3.18 -15.11 19.45
C GLY A 38 -3.82 -16.51 19.51
N GLY A 39 -4.87 -16.66 20.32
CA GLY A 39 -5.61 -17.92 20.50
C GLY A 39 -6.98 -17.97 19.85
N ARG A 40 -7.29 -17.04 18.93
CA ARG A 40 -8.64 -16.95 18.34
C ARG A 40 -8.92 -18.16 17.46
N ALA A 41 -9.99 -18.89 17.81
CA ALA A 41 -10.42 -20.07 17.05
C ALA A 41 -10.62 -19.75 15.56
N GLY A 42 -10.13 -20.64 14.69
CA GLY A 42 -10.20 -20.48 13.24
C GLY A 42 -9.02 -19.72 12.61
N LEU A 43 -8.14 -19.11 13.41
CA LEU A 43 -6.92 -18.46 12.91
C LEU A 43 -5.71 -19.38 13.01
N THR A 44 -4.84 -19.27 12.01
CA THR A 44 -3.54 -19.95 11.98
C THR A 44 -2.47 -18.94 12.39
N ARG A 45 -1.71 -19.28 13.44
CA ARG A 45 -0.58 -18.50 13.91
C ARG A 45 0.64 -18.73 13.04
N ASP A 46 1.48 -17.73 12.91
CA ASP A 46 2.83 -17.81 12.35
C ASP A 46 3.63 -16.56 12.75
N TRP A 47 4.94 -16.58 12.56
CA TRP A 47 5.82 -15.43 12.77
C TRP A 47 5.37 -14.24 11.90
N GLY A 48 5.43 -13.01 12.43
CA GLY A 48 5.03 -11.80 11.70
C GLY A 48 3.76 -11.13 12.21
N PHE A 49 3.29 -10.12 11.49
CA PHE A 49 2.15 -9.30 11.91
C PHE A 49 1.28 -8.81 10.75
N ALA A 50 -0.03 -8.74 10.98
CA ALA A 50 -0.97 -8.01 10.15
C ALA A 50 -2.23 -7.63 10.95
N ALA A 51 -2.77 -6.45 10.67
CA ALA A 51 -4.02 -5.99 11.28
C ALA A 51 -4.89 -5.20 10.29
N LEU A 52 -6.20 -5.35 10.42
CA LEU A 52 -7.17 -4.46 9.81
C LEU A 52 -7.52 -3.36 10.81
N VAL A 53 -7.24 -2.11 10.46
CA VAL A 53 -7.57 -0.92 11.24
C VAL A 53 -8.76 -0.24 10.57
N GLU A 54 -9.87 -0.18 11.29
CA GLU A 54 -11.06 0.59 10.93
C GLU A 54 -11.03 1.87 11.76
N TYR A 55 -10.91 3.03 11.11
CA TYR A 55 -10.82 4.31 11.81
C TYR A 55 -11.42 5.44 10.98
N ASN A 56 -12.33 6.23 11.56
CA ASN A 56 -13.00 7.35 10.90
C ASN A 56 -13.59 6.99 9.52
N GLY A 57 -14.22 5.81 9.43
CA GLY A 57 -14.81 5.31 8.18
C GLY A 57 -13.81 4.81 7.14
N LYS A 58 -12.52 4.72 7.46
CA LYS A 58 -11.48 4.11 6.61
C LYS A 58 -11.13 2.70 7.04
N ARG A 59 -10.83 1.84 6.08
CA ARG A 59 -10.34 0.47 6.25
C ARG A 59 -8.88 0.43 5.79
N ILE A 60 -7.97 0.31 6.74
CA ILE A 60 -6.53 0.37 6.52
C ILE A 60 -5.96 -1.02 6.84
N LEU A 61 -5.27 -1.62 5.88
CA LEU A 61 -4.51 -2.84 6.13
C LEU A 61 -3.10 -2.48 6.59
N PHE A 62 -2.71 -2.88 7.79
CA PHE A 62 -1.39 -2.65 8.34
C PHE A 62 -0.60 -3.97 8.35
N ASP A 63 0.49 -4.03 7.57
CA ASP A 63 1.28 -5.23 7.29
C ASP A 63 0.46 -6.43 6.74
N THR A 64 1.15 -7.51 6.40
CA THR A 64 0.57 -8.67 5.70
C THR A 64 1.13 -10.03 6.13
N GLY A 65 1.90 -10.10 7.22
CA GLY A 65 2.44 -11.36 7.75
C GLY A 65 3.55 -11.99 6.90
N ASN A 66 3.98 -13.19 7.31
CA ASN A 66 5.13 -13.92 6.77
C ASN A 66 4.79 -14.95 5.68
N ASN A 67 3.56 -15.43 5.62
CA ASN A 67 3.14 -16.41 4.64
C ASN A 67 1.80 -16.01 4.01
N ALA A 68 1.78 -15.91 2.68
CA ALA A 68 0.63 -15.45 1.92
C ALA A 68 -0.59 -16.37 2.08
N ASP A 69 -0.41 -17.69 2.16
CA ASP A 69 -1.51 -18.65 2.31
C ASP A 69 -2.12 -18.61 3.71
N VAL A 70 -1.27 -18.46 4.74
CA VAL A 70 -1.72 -18.28 6.13
C VAL A 70 -2.50 -16.97 6.25
N PHE A 71 -1.98 -15.88 5.68
CA PHE A 71 -2.66 -14.58 5.65
C PHE A 71 -4.02 -14.68 4.94
N ALA A 72 -4.05 -15.29 3.76
CA ALA A 72 -5.26 -15.49 2.99
C ALA A 72 -6.31 -16.32 3.75
N LYS A 73 -5.87 -17.39 4.44
CA LYS A 73 -6.74 -18.24 5.26
C LYS A 73 -7.34 -17.44 6.42
N ASN A 74 -6.54 -16.66 7.14
CA ASN A 74 -7.00 -15.89 8.28
C ASN A 74 -7.98 -14.78 7.87
N VAL A 75 -7.68 -14.05 6.79
CA VAL A 75 -8.57 -13.04 6.20
C VAL A 75 -9.93 -13.65 5.86
N ARG A 76 -9.94 -14.80 5.18
CA ARG A 76 -11.19 -15.53 4.86
C ARG A 76 -11.92 -16.00 6.11
N ALA A 77 -11.21 -16.56 7.09
CA ALA A 77 -11.80 -17.02 8.35
C ALA A 77 -12.47 -15.90 9.16
N LEU A 78 -11.99 -14.66 9.00
CA LEU A 78 -12.57 -13.47 9.64
C LEU A 78 -13.63 -12.76 8.80
N GLY A 79 -13.93 -13.26 7.59
CA GLY A 79 -14.87 -12.61 6.67
C GLY A 79 -14.42 -11.22 6.21
N VAL A 80 -13.11 -10.96 6.19
CA VAL A 80 -12.56 -9.66 5.78
C VAL A 80 -12.46 -9.62 4.26
N ASP A 81 -13.13 -8.64 3.65
CA ASP A 81 -13.03 -8.37 2.21
C ASP A 81 -11.90 -7.37 1.92
N LEU A 82 -10.76 -7.85 1.40
CA LEU A 82 -9.60 -7.02 1.07
C LEU A 82 -9.85 -6.04 -0.09
N ARG A 83 -10.90 -6.24 -0.90
CA ARG A 83 -11.29 -5.30 -1.96
C ARG A 83 -11.83 -3.99 -1.42
N THR A 84 -12.26 -3.99 -0.15
CA THR A 84 -12.82 -2.82 0.54
C THR A 84 -11.77 -1.99 1.28
N VAL A 85 -10.51 -2.45 1.30
CA VAL A 85 -9.40 -1.73 1.93
C VAL A 85 -9.10 -0.46 1.12
N ASP A 86 -9.11 0.70 1.80
CA ASP A 86 -8.81 2.00 1.18
C ASP A 86 -7.32 2.09 0.79
N PHE A 87 -6.44 1.64 1.69
CA PHE A 87 -5.00 1.61 1.48
C PHE A 87 -4.29 0.67 2.47
N VAL A 88 -3.06 0.31 2.13
CA VAL A 88 -2.16 -0.52 2.93
C VAL A 88 -1.05 0.33 3.48
N VAL A 89 -0.63 0.07 4.72
CA VAL A 89 0.60 0.60 5.31
C VAL A 89 1.50 -0.59 5.62
N ILE A 90 2.70 -0.58 5.08
CA ILE A 90 3.76 -1.52 5.44
C ILE A 90 4.66 -0.83 6.44
N SER A 91 4.88 -1.44 7.61
CA SER A 91 5.68 -0.88 8.68
C SER A 91 7.16 -0.84 8.33
N HIS A 92 7.68 -1.92 7.73
CA HIS A 92 9.07 -2.05 7.26
C HIS A 92 9.24 -3.27 6.34
N ARG A 93 10.46 -3.47 5.83
CA ARG A 93 10.74 -4.32 4.65
C ARG A 93 10.90 -5.83 4.90
N HIS A 94 10.74 -6.28 6.13
CA HIS A 94 10.97 -7.70 6.42
C HIS A 94 9.84 -8.58 5.88
N GLY A 95 10.19 -9.83 5.54
CA GLY A 95 9.27 -10.78 4.91
C GLY A 95 8.05 -11.07 5.77
N ASP A 96 8.23 -11.04 7.08
CA ASP A 96 7.22 -11.26 8.11
C ASP A 96 6.18 -10.15 8.25
N HIS A 97 6.32 -9.09 7.47
CA HIS A 97 5.36 -7.99 7.34
C HIS A 97 4.84 -7.84 5.90
N THR A 98 5.50 -8.44 4.91
CA THR A 98 5.29 -8.13 3.49
C THR A 98 4.87 -9.32 2.63
N ALA A 99 5.03 -10.56 3.09
CA ALA A 99 4.81 -11.73 2.25
C ALA A 99 3.34 -11.88 1.80
N GLY A 100 2.37 -11.48 2.64
CA GLY A 100 0.95 -11.52 2.28
C GLY A 100 0.54 -10.53 1.19
N LEU A 101 1.41 -9.59 0.81
CA LEU A 101 1.19 -8.74 -0.38
C LEU A 101 0.99 -9.59 -1.65
N ASN A 102 1.66 -10.74 -1.74
CA ASN A 102 1.50 -11.67 -2.87
C ASN A 102 0.04 -12.14 -3.02
N TYR A 103 -0.67 -12.37 -1.92
CA TYR A 103 -2.10 -12.68 -1.97
C TYR A 103 -2.93 -11.42 -2.20
N LEU A 104 -2.64 -10.34 -1.46
CA LEU A 104 -3.41 -9.11 -1.52
C LEU A 104 -3.52 -8.56 -2.95
N LEU A 105 -2.41 -8.50 -3.67
CA LEU A 105 -2.39 -7.94 -5.03
C LEU A 105 -3.14 -8.80 -6.06
N THR A 106 -3.37 -10.09 -5.78
CA THR A 106 -4.27 -10.92 -6.61
C THR A 106 -5.74 -10.57 -6.39
N VAL A 107 -6.10 -10.06 -5.20
CA VAL A 107 -7.48 -9.74 -4.80
C VAL A 107 -7.81 -8.27 -5.05
N ASN A 108 -6.87 -7.37 -4.80
CA ASN A 108 -7.01 -5.93 -4.94
C ASN A 108 -5.74 -5.33 -5.59
N PRO A 109 -5.52 -5.54 -6.90
CA PRO A 109 -4.30 -5.11 -7.59
C PRO A 109 -4.12 -3.58 -7.63
N GLY A 110 -5.21 -2.82 -7.52
CA GLY A 110 -5.20 -1.36 -7.55
C GLY A 110 -5.03 -0.70 -6.18
N VAL A 111 -4.87 -1.48 -5.09
CA VAL A 111 -4.79 -0.93 -3.74
C VAL A 111 -3.57 -0.03 -3.59
N LYS A 112 -3.75 1.12 -2.94
CA LYS A 112 -2.65 2.02 -2.63
C LYS A 112 -1.82 1.45 -1.49
N ILE A 113 -0.50 1.37 -1.67
CA ILE A 113 0.43 0.90 -0.64
C ILE A 113 1.37 2.04 -0.23
N TYR A 114 1.42 2.32 1.06
CA TYR A 114 2.36 3.23 1.69
C TYR A 114 3.43 2.42 2.43
N ALA A 115 4.69 2.75 2.20
CA ALA A 115 5.83 2.18 2.93
C ALA A 115 6.83 3.29 3.28
N PRO A 116 7.64 3.11 4.34
CA PRO A 116 8.69 4.06 4.68
C PRO A 116 9.62 4.25 3.50
N LYS A 117 10.06 5.49 3.30
CA LYS A 117 11.16 5.77 2.39
C LYS A 117 12.46 5.26 3.02
N GLU A 118 12.88 4.07 2.62
CA GLU A 118 14.10 3.42 3.12
C GLU A 118 15.32 3.76 2.26
N GLY A 119 16.44 4.11 2.89
CA GLY A 119 17.72 4.35 2.20
C GLY A 119 18.42 3.08 1.69
N PHE A 120 17.88 1.90 2.00
CA PHE A 120 18.52 0.60 1.82
C PHE A 120 17.78 -0.34 0.84
N GLY A 121 17.15 0.23 -0.19
CA GLY A 121 16.91 -0.47 -1.46
C GLY A 121 15.76 -1.44 -1.56
N VAL A 122 15.08 -1.78 -0.48
CA VAL A 122 13.86 -2.58 -0.62
C VAL A 122 12.65 -1.70 -0.92
N PHE A 123 12.65 -0.44 -0.47
CA PHE A 123 11.57 0.52 -0.76
C PHE A 123 12.05 1.87 -1.30
N GLY A 124 13.24 1.98 -1.92
CA GLY A 124 13.52 3.19 -2.72
C GLY A 124 14.92 3.81 -2.80
N ALA A 125 16.05 3.12 -2.54
CA ALA A 125 17.38 3.66 -2.86
C ALA A 125 18.47 2.58 -3.01
N ALA A 126 19.43 2.76 -3.93
CA ALA A 126 20.58 1.86 -4.04
C ALA A 126 21.32 1.73 -2.69
N LEU A 127 21.73 0.52 -2.32
CA LEU A 127 22.52 0.28 -1.10
C LEU A 127 23.75 1.20 -1.12
N PRO A 128 23.95 2.08 -0.13
CA PRO A 128 25.18 2.82 -0.02
C PRO A 128 26.31 1.83 0.26
N GLY A 129 27.43 1.99 -0.43
CA GLY A 129 28.63 1.16 -0.26
C GLY A 129 29.18 1.15 1.17
N THR A 130 28.63 1.96 2.07
CA THR A 130 28.95 2.04 3.50
C THR A 130 28.51 0.82 4.32
N PHE A 131 27.59 -0.01 3.80
CA PHE A 131 27.25 -1.29 4.45
C PHE A 131 28.35 -2.34 4.32
N TYR A 132 29.11 -2.27 3.22
CA TYR A 132 30.26 -3.11 3.02
C TYR A 132 31.46 -2.37 3.61
N ARG A 133 31.99 -2.81 4.75
CA ARG A 133 33.31 -2.36 5.16
C ARG A 133 34.33 -3.05 4.26
N PRO A 134 35.06 -2.32 3.39
CA PRO A 134 36.09 -2.94 2.59
C PRO A 134 37.19 -3.44 3.51
N ASP A 135 37.51 -4.72 3.42
CA ASP A 135 38.70 -5.30 4.03
C ASP A 135 39.75 -5.53 2.95
N SER A 136 40.77 -4.68 2.96
CA SER A 136 41.87 -4.75 1.99
C SER A 136 42.86 -5.88 2.27
N THR A 137 42.70 -6.61 3.38
CA THR A 137 43.58 -7.73 3.76
C THR A 137 43.11 -9.08 3.20
N LEU A 138 41.84 -9.20 2.81
CA LEU A 138 41.29 -10.44 2.24
C LEU A 138 41.80 -10.67 0.81
N PRO A 139 42.12 -11.91 0.38
CA PRO A 139 42.38 -12.25 -1.02
C PRO A 139 41.19 -11.85 -1.92
N SER A 140 41.44 -11.48 -3.19
CA SER A 140 40.39 -11.03 -4.13
C SER A 140 39.19 -11.97 -4.18
N ARG A 141 39.42 -13.28 -4.26
CA ARG A 141 38.38 -14.33 -4.25
C ARG A 141 37.45 -14.34 -3.03
N MET A 142 37.81 -13.65 -1.96
CA MET A 142 37.01 -13.52 -0.73
C MET A 142 36.35 -12.15 -0.62
N ARG A 143 36.53 -11.28 -1.61
CA ARG A 143 35.88 -9.96 -1.70
C ARG A 143 34.68 -10.07 -2.63
N TYR A 144 33.63 -9.30 -2.33
CA TYR A 144 32.45 -9.23 -3.18
C TYR A 144 32.84 -8.72 -4.59
N PHE A 145 32.40 -9.42 -5.65
CA PHE A 145 32.81 -9.20 -7.04
C PHE A 145 34.34 -9.12 -7.25
N ASP A 146 35.10 -9.93 -6.52
CA ASP A 146 36.57 -9.92 -6.55
C ASP A 146 37.19 -8.54 -6.20
N GLY A 147 36.44 -7.68 -5.50
CA GLY A 147 36.83 -6.30 -5.19
C GLY A 147 36.49 -5.28 -6.29
N ARG A 148 35.70 -5.67 -7.30
CA ARG A 148 35.25 -4.83 -8.42
C ARG A 148 33.73 -4.72 -8.44
N PRO A 149 33.12 -3.94 -7.54
CA PRO A 149 31.68 -3.78 -7.54
C PRO A 149 31.19 -3.16 -8.87
N PRO A 150 30.06 -3.63 -9.41
CA PRO A 150 29.49 -3.14 -10.65
C PRO A 150 29.05 -1.68 -10.51
N ALA A 151 29.15 -0.92 -11.61
CA ALA A 151 28.86 0.52 -11.64
C ALA A 151 27.41 0.89 -11.32
N ALA A 152 26.50 -0.08 -11.36
CA ALA A 152 25.11 0.06 -10.92
C ALA A 152 24.77 -1.10 -9.98
N GLY A 153 24.14 -0.79 -8.84
CA GLY A 153 23.73 -1.78 -7.86
C GLY A 153 22.78 -2.80 -8.50
N HIS A 154 23.12 -4.08 -8.39
CA HIS A 154 22.19 -5.15 -8.73
C HIS A 154 20.99 -5.05 -7.78
N SER A 155 19.85 -4.57 -8.29
CA SER A 155 18.59 -4.63 -7.59
C SER A 155 18.19 -6.10 -7.47
N CYS A 156 18.20 -6.63 -6.25
CA CYS A 156 17.42 -7.82 -5.94
C CYS A 156 15.94 -7.39 -5.95
N GLY A 157 15.26 -7.67 -7.06
CA GLY A 157 13.89 -7.23 -7.31
C GLY A 157 13.70 -6.76 -8.76
N HIS A 158 13.82 -7.67 -9.72
CA HIS A 158 13.04 -7.54 -10.95
C HIS A 158 11.57 -7.81 -10.57
N VAL A 159 10.89 -6.83 -10.00
CA VAL A 159 9.44 -6.78 -10.09
C VAL A 159 9.17 -6.35 -11.52
N HIS A 160 8.48 -7.20 -12.29
CA HIS A 160 8.20 -7.03 -13.70
C HIS A 160 7.87 -5.57 -14.04
N ARG A 161 8.80 -4.93 -14.76
CA ARG A 161 8.56 -3.65 -15.43
C ARG A 161 7.66 -3.98 -16.62
N THR A 162 6.33 -3.97 -16.42
CA THR A 162 5.41 -4.07 -17.55
C THR A 162 5.56 -2.80 -18.38
N LEU A 163 6.27 -2.94 -19.50
CA LEU A 163 6.25 -2.01 -20.61
C LEU A 163 4.83 -2.00 -21.18
N VAL A 164 4.16 -0.85 -21.14
CA VAL A 164 3.07 -0.53 -22.08
C VAL A 164 3.41 0.81 -22.71
N GLY A 165 3.65 0.81 -24.02
CA GLY A 165 3.68 2.03 -24.85
C GLY A 165 5.03 2.72 -25.04
N GLY A 166 6.11 1.96 -25.25
CA GLY A 166 7.47 2.44 -25.53
C GLY A 166 7.62 3.88 -26.06
N GLN A 167 7.97 4.81 -25.18
CA GLN A 167 8.68 6.05 -25.50
C GLN A 167 9.29 6.65 -24.22
N ILE A 168 10.60 6.89 -24.23
CA ILE A 168 11.29 7.72 -23.24
C ILE A 168 11.27 9.15 -23.80
N LEU A 169 10.56 10.06 -23.13
CA LEU A 169 10.73 11.50 -23.36
C LEU A 169 11.46 12.12 -22.17
N GLY A 170 12.68 12.54 -22.46
CA GLY A 170 13.38 13.74 -21.95
C GLY A 170 13.31 14.08 -20.46
N ALA A 171 14.46 14.01 -19.81
CA ALA A 171 14.72 14.73 -18.56
C ALA A 171 14.72 16.25 -18.83
N HIS A 172 13.86 16.99 -18.13
CA HIS A 172 14.02 18.43 -17.94
C HIS A 172 14.28 18.72 -16.47
N HIS A 173 15.37 19.45 -16.23
CA HIS A 173 15.76 19.98 -14.92
C HIS A 173 14.71 20.99 -14.43
N SER A 174 14.32 20.89 -13.16
CA SER A 174 13.62 21.96 -12.44
C SER A 174 13.97 21.88 -10.94
N ALA A 175 14.14 23.06 -10.34
CA ALA A 175 14.74 23.37 -9.04
C ALA A 175 13.94 22.82 -7.82
N PRO A 176 14.45 22.96 -6.57
CA PRO A 176 14.06 22.11 -5.45
C PRO A 176 12.66 22.45 -4.92
N VAL A 177 11.83 21.41 -4.79
CA VAL A 177 10.52 21.48 -4.12
C VAL A 177 10.69 21.06 -2.66
N ALA A 178 10.01 21.77 -1.75
CA ALA A 178 9.93 21.59 -0.30
C ALA A 178 9.75 20.11 0.14
N PRO A 179 10.14 19.73 1.39
CA PRO A 179 10.15 18.33 1.81
C PRO A 179 8.75 17.72 1.76
N ALA A 180 8.56 16.79 0.84
CA ALA A 180 7.38 15.93 0.76
C ALA A 180 7.34 14.97 1.96
N PRO A 181 6.15 14.52 2.41
CA PRO A 181 6.02 13.57 3.52
C PRO A 181 6.80 12.28 3.23
N ALA A 182 7.37 11.68 4.29
CA ALA A 182 8.37 10.60 4.28
C ALA A 182 7.89 9.22 3.77
N TRP A 183 6.87 9.17 2.91
CA TRP A 183 6.21 7.95 2.45
C TRP A 183 6.36 7.78 0.94
N LEU A 184 6.83 6.62 0.50
CA LEU A 184 6.86 6.26 -0.92
C LEU A 184 5.53 5.61 -1.33
N TYR A 185 5.02 6.01 -2.49
CA TYR A 185 3.88 5.38 -3.15
C TYR A 185 4.36 4.30 -4.13
N ILE A 186 3.95 3.05 -3.90
CA ILE A 186 4.19 1.94 -4.81
C ILE A 186 2.90 1.72 -5.61
N ARG A 187 2.94 1.91 -6.94
CA ARG A 187 1.85 1.47 -7.84
C ARG A 187 2.00 -0.02 -8.12
N GLY A 188 0.92 -0.77 -7.95
CA GLY A 188 0.76 -2.12 -8.51
C GLY A 188 0.63 -2.10 -10.02
#